data_AF-L0MI76-F1
#
_entry.id   AF-L0MI76-F1
#
_cell.length_a   1.000
_cell.length_b   1.000
_cell.length_c   1.000
_cell.angle_alpha   90.00
_cell.angle_beta   90.00
_cell.angle_gamma   90.00
#
_symmetry.space_group_name_H-M   'P 1'
#
loop_
_entity.id
_entity.type
_entity.pdbx_description
1 polymer ?
#
loop_
_entity_poly.entity_id
_entity_poly.type
_entity_poly.pdbx_seq_one_letter_code
_entity_poly.pdbx_strand_id
1 'polypeptide(L)'
;MESLTLQLDKLLATLGELESTLAEEHALLCASRLPGPALQRVTDNKNQLLATVSHQEQQRQQLESRDLKAPYASHDALAARWRQVQQLSQQLREQNQHNGLLLGRHIEHNAQALAVLNKQNKTLYGPDGQSRGGSLLGRKIGV
;
A
#
# COMPACT_ATOMS: atom_id res chain seq x y z
N MET A 1 -22.48 26.13 13.11
CA MET A 1 -23.00 24.82 12.66
C MET A 1 -22.73 24.60 11.17
N GLU A 2 -23.00 25.59 10.31
CA GLU A 2 -22.71 25.49 8.86
C GLU A 2 -21.23 25.24 8.51
N SER A 3 -20.29 25.77 9.31
CA SER A 3 -18.87 25.52 9.13
C SER A 3 -18.49 24.04 9.35
N LEU A 4 -19.15 23.36 10.28
CA LEU A 4 -18.90 21.95 10.59
C LEU A 4 -19.53 21.02 9.54
N THR A 5 -20.74 21.33 9.07
CA THR A 5 -21.36 20.58 7.96
C THR A 5 -20.51 20.68 6.69
N LEU A 6 -20.05 21.89 6.33
CA LEU A 6 -19.16 22.10 5.19
C LEU A 6 -17.84 21.34 5.34
N GLN A 7 -17.30 21.26 6.56
CA GLN A 7 -16.06 20.51 6.81
C GLN A 7 -16.27 19.00 6.65
N LEU A 8 -17.40 18.46 7.13
CA LEU A 8 -17.73 17.04 6.95
C LEU A 8 -17.99 16.70 5.48
N ASP A 9 -18.66 17.58 4.73
CA ASP A 9 -18.90 17.38 3.30
C ASP A 9 -17.57 17.42 2.52
N LYS A 10 -16.64 18.31 2.87
CA LYS A 10 -15.27 18.33 2.32
C LYS A 10 -14.49 17.06 2.63
N LEU A 11 -14.63 16.53 3.84
CA LEU A 11 -13.97 15.30 4.26
C LEU A 11 -14.56 14.08 3.53
N LEU A 12 -15.88 14.04 3.32
CA LEU A 12 -16.50 13.01 2.49
C LEU A 12 -16.01 13.06 1.04
N ALA A 13 -15.86 14.25 0.46
CA ALA A 13 -15.34 14.41 -0.90
C ALA A 13 -13.89 13.91 -1.03
N THR A 14 -13.00 14.29 -0.10
CA THR A 14 -11.60 13.84 -0.12
C THR A 14 -11.46 12.34 0.12
N LEU A 15 -12.31 11.75 0.96
CA LEU A 15 -12.35 10.29 1.12
C LEU A 15 -12.84 9.56 -0.16
N GLY A 16 -13.78 10.15 -0.90
CA GLY A 16 -14.21 9.61 -2.20
C GLY A 16 -13.10 9.66 -3.25
N GLU A 17 -12.31 10.74 -3.29
CA GLU A 17 -11.11 10.81 -4.14
C GLU A 17 -10.05 9.77 -3.74
N LEU A 18 -9.91 9.53 -2.43
CA LEU A 18 -9.01 8.51 -1.90
C LEU A 18 -9.46 7.10 -2.29
N GLU A 19 -10.76 6.83 -2.32
CA GLU A 19 -11.33 5.56 -2.80
C GLU A 19 -10.96 5.28 -4.25
N SER A 20 -11.16 6.27 -5.13
CA SER A 20 -10.78 6.15 -6.54
C SER A 20 -9.27 5.90 -6.70
N THR A 21 -8.46 6.57 -5.89
CA THR A 21 -6.99 6.40 -5.92
C THR A 21 -6.57 5.00 -5.46
N LEU A 22 -7.20 4.45 -4.40
CA LEU A 22 -6.95 3.09 -3.93
C LEU A 22 -7.42 2.02 -4.93
N ALA A 23 -8.53 2.27 -5.64
CA ALA A 23 -8.99 1.39 -6.70
C ALA A 23 -8.01 1.36 -7.88
N GLU A 24 -7.44 2.51 -8.26
CA GLU A 24 -6.37 2.58 -9.26
C GLU A 24 -5.10 1.84 -8.77
N GLU A 25 -4.69 2.04 -7.52
CA GLU A 25 -3.57 1.30 -6.90
C GLU A 25 -3.78 -0.22 -7.00
N HIS A 26 -4.97 -0.69 -6.64
CA HIS A 26 -5.33 -2.10 -6.71
C HIS A 26 -5.24 -2.64 -8.14
N ALA A 27 -5.78 -1.91 -9.13
CA ALA A 27 -5.70 -2.31 -10.54
C ALA A 27 -4.24 -2.42 -11.03
N LEU A 28 -3.38 -1.50 -10.62
CA LEU A 28 -1.95 -1.53 -10.95
C LEU A 28 -1.22 -2.69 -10.27
N LEU A 29 -1.59 -3.03 -9.02
CA LEU A 29 -1.00 -4.16 -8.29
C LEU A 29 -1.46 -5.53 -8.82
N CYS A 30 -2.65 -5.60 -9.42
CA CYS A 30 -3.16 -6.81 -10.08
C CYS A 30 -2.60 -7.01 -11.50
N ALA A 31 -1.98 -5.98 -12.10
CA ALA A 31 -1.37 -6.11 -13.41
C ALA A 31 -0.22 -7.13 -13.41
N SER A 32 -0.04 -7.83 -14.52
CA SER A 32 0.99 -8.87 -14.67
C SER A 32 2.42 -8.34 -14.56
N ARG A 33 2.63 -7.04 -14.80
CA ARG A 33 3.90 -6.34 -14.63
C ARG A 33 3.65 -5.05 -13.87
N LEU A 34 4.33 -4.88 -12.74
CA LEU A 34 4.20 -3.70 -11.88
C LEU A 34 4.78 -2.45 -12.58
N PRO A 35 3.94 -1.46 -12.91
CA PRO A 35 4.41 -0.22 -13.52
C PRO A 35 4.93 0.73 -12.44
N GLY A 36 6.23 0.63 -12.12
CA GLY A 36 6.87 1.42 -11.06
C GLY A 36 6.53 2.92 -11.06
N PRO A 37 6.67 3.64 -12.20
CA PRO A 37 6.32 5.06 -12.27
C PRO A 37 4.82 5.36 -12.06
N ALA A 38 3.92 4.46 -12.47
CA ALA A 38 2.49 4.65 -12.26
C ALA A 38 2.11 4.40 -10.79
N LEU A 39 2.68 3.37 -10.18
CA LEU A 39 2.47 3.08 -8.75
C LEU A 39 3.02 4.22 -7.87
N GLN A 40 4.15 4.82 -8.24
CA GLN A 40 4.70 5.97 -7.54
C GLN A 40 3.75 7.16 -7.58
N ARG A 41 3.22 7.53 -8.76
CA ARG A 41 2.25 8.63 -8.89
C ARG A 41 1.00 8.40 -8.03
N VAL A 42 0.45 7.18 -8.05
CA VAL A 42 -0.72 6.83 -7.23
C VAL A 42 -0.40 6.89 -5.74
N THR A 43 0.81 6.46 -5.34
CA THR A 43 1.29 6.57 -3.95
C THR A 43 1.44 8.03 -3.52
N ASP A 44 1.98 8.88 -4.38
CA ASP A 44 2.14 10.30 -4.09
C ASP A 44 0.77 10.99 -3.94
N ASN A 45 -0.18 10.70 -4.83
CA ASN A 45 -1.56 11.19 -4.73
C ASN A 45 -2.23 10.72 -3.44
N LYS A 46 -2.07 9.43 -3.07
CA LYS A 46 -2.58 8.87 -1.80
C LYS A 46 -2.00 9.64 -0.60
N ASN A 47 -0.70 9.91 -0.59
CA ASN A 47 -0.05 10.64 0.49
C ASN A 47 -0.55 12.08 0.61
N GLN A 48 -0.75 12.76 -0.52
CA GLN A 48 -1.32 14.11 -0.54
C GLN A 48 -2.74 14.13 0.03
N LEU A 49 -3.61 13.22 -0.43
CA LEU A 49 -4.98 13.11 0.05
C LEU A 49 -5.05 12.77 1.55
N LEU A 50 -4.20 11.85 2.04
CA LEU A 50 -4.11 11.54 3.46
C LEU A 50 -3.67 12.74 4.30
N ALA A 51 -2.72 13.54 3.80
CA ALA A 51 -2.31 14.78 4.47
C ALA A 51 -3.47 15.79 4.54
N THR A 52 -4.24 15.92 3.45
CA THR A 52 -5.44 16.76 3.42
C THR A 52 -6.50 16.28 4.40
N VAL A 53 -6.81 14.97 4.44
CA VAL A 53 -7.75 14.38 5.40
C VAL A 53 -7.30 14.63 6.84
N SER A 54 -6.01 14.43 7.14
CA SER A 54 -5.45 14.69 8.47
C SER A 54 -5.62 16.15 8.90
N HIS A 55 -5.37 17.09 7.98
CA HIS A 55 -5.55 18.52 8.25
C HIS A 55 -7.05 18.86 8.44
N GLN A 56 -7.94 18.30 7.62
CA GLN A 56 -9.38 18.51 7.75
C GLN A 56 -9.92 17.98 9.08
N GLU A 57 -9.43 16.84 9.55
CA GLU A 57 -9.79 16.25 10.83
C GLU A 57 -9.29 17.08 12.01
N GLN A 58 -8.07 17.64 11.94
CA GLN A 58 -7.58 18.59 12.95
C GLN A 58 -8.45 19.85 13.01
N GLN A 59 -8.83 20.40 11.85
CA GLN A 59 -9.75 21.54 11.78
C GLN A 59 -11.12 21.18 12.36
N ARG A 60 -11.64 19.98 12.10
CA ARG A 60 -12.89 19.50 12.70
C ARG A 60 -12.79 19.50 14.23
N GLN A 61 -11.71 18.95 14.79
CA GLN A 61 -11.48 18.90 16.24
C GLN A 61 -11.36 20.30 16.88
N GLN A 62 -10.80 21.27 16.16
CA GLN A 62 -10.75 22.67 16.62
C GLN A 62 -12.12 23.36 16.61
N LEU A 63 -13.01 22.96 15.69
CA LEU A 63 -14.37 23.46 15.59
C LEU A 63 -15.35 22.76 16.54
N GLU A 64 -14.99 21.60 17.09
CA GLU A 64 -15.77 20.93 18.12
C GLU A 64 -15.75 21.73 19.43
N SER A 65 -16.92 21.90 20.03
CA SER A 65 -17.08 22.48 21.37
C SER A 65 -17.49 21.39 22.38
N ARG A 66 -17.50 21.71 23.67
CA ARG A 66 -17.85 20.74 24.74
C ARG A 66 -19.21 20.07 24.54
N ASP A 67 -20.17 20.77 23.93
CA ASP A 67 -21.54 20.28 23.69
C ASP A 67 -21.76 19.71 22.28
N LEU A 68 -20.80 19.89 21.36
CA LEU A 68 -20.88 19.47 19.95
C LEU A 68 -19.67 18.60 19.62
N LYS A 69 -19.72 17.35 20.09
CA LYS A 69 -18.68 16.34 19.85
C LYS A 69 -19.25 15.14 19.10
N ALA A 70 -18.46 14.56 18.19
CA ALA A 70 -18.77 13.30 17.54
C ALA A 70 -19.13 12.23 18.60
N PRO A 71 -20.24 11.48 18.46
CA PRO A 71 -21.01 11.20 17.25
C PRO A 71 -22.14 12.19 16.91
N TYR A 72 -22.12 13.40 17.47
CA TYR A 72 -23.12 14.46 17.22
C TYR A 72 -24.56 14.02 17.51
N ALA A 73 -24.76 13.32 18.63
CA ALA A 73 -26.05 12.72 19.00
C ALA A 73 -27.22 13.73 19.06
N SER A 74 -26.93 15.01 19.29
CA SER A 74 -27.92 16.08 19.35
C SER A 74 -28.36 16.60 17.96
N HIS A 75 -27.69 16.18 16.87
CA HIS A 75 -27.93 16.68 15.52
C HIS A 75 -27.94 15.53 14.49
N ASP A 76 -29.12 15.05 14.12
CA ASP A 76 -29.28 13.91 13.20
C ASP A 76 -28.57 14.08 11.85
N ALA A 77 -28.63 15.27 11.27
CA ALA A 77 -28.01 15.56 9.96
C ALA A 77 -26.46 15.51 10.01
N LEU A 78 -25.85 15.86 11.15
CA LEU A 78 -24.40 15.77 11.37
C LEU A 78 -24.02 14.33 11.72
N ALA A 79 -24.82 13.66 12.54
CA ALA A 79 -24.61 12.26 12.91
C ALA A 79 -24.68 11.32 11.70
N ALA A 80 -25.56 11.60 10.73
CA ALA A 80 -25.65 10.83 9.48
C ALA A 80 -24.38 10.98 8.62
N ARG A 81 -23.91 12.21 8.41
CA ARG A 81 -22.66 12.49 7.68
C ARG A 81 -21.44 11.87 8.37
N TRP A 82 -21.37 11.98 9.69
CA TRP A 82 -20.28 11.38 10.47
C TRP A 82 -20.28 9.86 10.35
N ARG A 83 -21.44 9.21 10.38
CA ARG A 83 -21.55 7.76 10.11
C ARG A 83 -21.03 7.40 8.72
N GLN A 84 -21.37 8.18 7.70
CA GLN A 84 -20.87 7.96 6.35
C GLN A 84 -19.33 8.11 6.27
N VAL A 85 -18.77 9.13 6.92
CA VAL A 85 -17.30 9.30 7.04
C VAL A 85 -16.67 8.07 7.67
N GLN A 86 -17.23 7.57 8.78
CA GLN A 86 -16.71 6.40 9.48
C GLN A 86 -16.79 5.13 8.62
N GLN A 87 -17.91 4.92 7.92
CA GLN A 87 -18.10 3.77 7.02
C GLN A 87 -17.08 3.80 5.88
N LEU A 88 -16.95 4.93 5.19
CA LEU A 88 -16.02 5.07 4.07
C LEU A 88 -14.57 4.93 4.55
N SER A 89 -14.21 5.53 5.68
CA SER A 89 -12.86 5.38 6.28
C SER A 89 -12.54 3.92 6.60
N GLN A 90 -13.52 3.16 7.11
CA GLN A 90 -13.35 1.74 7.40
C GLN A 90 -13.13 0.93 6.12
N GLN A 91 -13.91 1.18 5.07
CA GLN A 91 -13.75 0.52 3.76
C GLN A 91 -12.37 0.81 3.14
N LEU A 92 -11.94 2.08 3.17
CA LEU A 92 -10.61 2.48 2.67
C LEU A 92 -9.49 1.80 3.44
N ARG A 93 -9.64 1.63 4.76
CA ARG A 93 -8.68 0.92 5.60
C ARG A 93 -8.56 -0.55 5.18
N GLU A 94 -9.68 -1.22 4.93
CA GLU A 94 -9.71 -2.61 4.49
C GLU A 94 -9.08 -2.76 3.09
N GLN A 95 -9.38 -1.87 2.15
CA GLN A 95 -8.77 -1.84 0.82
C GLN A 95 -7.24 -1.62 0.92
N ASN A 96 -6.79 -0.68 1.74
CA ASN A 96 -5.36 -0.42 1.91
C ASN A 96 -4.63 -1.62 2.56
N GLN A 97 -5.28 -2.32 3.50
CA GLN A 97 -4.74 -3.58 4.05
C GLN A 97 -4.62 -4.66 2.96
N HIS A 98 -5.62 -4.77 2.08
CA HIS A 98 -5.58 -5.71 0.96
C HIS A 98 -4.45 -5.38 -0.03
N ASN A 99 -4.29 -4.11 -0.41
CA ASN A 99 -3.19 -3.64 -1.25
C ASN A 99 -1.82 -3.95 -0.61
N GLY A 100 -1.69 -3.79 0.71
CA GLY A 100 -0.49 -4.14 1.47
C GLY A 100 -0.15 -5.64 1.39
N LEU A 101 -1.15 -6.52 1.46
CA LEU A 101 -0.94 -7.97 1.30
C LEU A 101 -0.48 -8.33 -0.13
N LEU A 102 -1.06 -7.71 -1.15
CA LEU A 102 -0.64 -7.90 -2.54
C LEU A 102 0.81 -7.47 -2.76
N LEU A 103 1.18 -6.29 -2.25
CA LEU A 103 2.55 -5.79 -2.32
C LEU A 103 3.53 -6.73 -1.61
N GLY A 104 3.16 -7.24 -0.43
CA GLY A 104 3.97 -8.22 0.30
C GLY A 104 4.25 -9.48 -0.52
N ARG A 105 3.24 -10.02 -1.22
CA ARG A 105 3.40 -11.17 -2.13
C ARG A 105 4.33 -10.87 -3.30
N HIS A 106 4.25 -9.68 -3.88
CA HIS A 106 5.14 -9.25 -4.97
C HIS A 106 6.61 -9.18 -4.51
N ILE A 107 6.85 -8.63 -3.32
CA ILE A 107 8.19 -8.55 -2.72
C ILE A 107 8.74 -9.95 -2.44
N GLU A 108 7.93 -10.83 -1.85
CA GLU A 108 8.32 -12.21 -1.57
C GLU A 108 8.66 -12.97 -2.85
N HIS A 109 7.81 -12.88 -3.88
CA HIS A 109 8.05 -13.53 -5.17
C HIS A 109 9.33 -13.01 -5.83
N ASN A 110 9.57 -11.70 -5.79
CA ASN A 110 10.80 -11.11 -6.33
C ASN A 110 12.05 -11.62 -5.59
N ALA A 111 12.01 -11.65 -4.25
CA ALA A 111 13.11 -12.17 -3.44
C ALA A 111 13.40 -13.65 -3.74
N GLN A 112 12.36 -14.48 -3.92
CA GLN A 112 12.51 -15.88 -4.31
C GLN A 112 13.12 -16.02 -5.71
N ALA A 113 12.67 -15.24 -6.69
CA ALA A 113 13.22 -15.24 -8.04
C ALA A 113 14.71 -14.84 -8.05
N LEU A 114 15.08 -13.78 -7.31
CA LEU A 114 16.48 -13.37 -7.14
C LEU A 114 17.32 -14.46 -6.45
N ALA A 115 16.77 -15.16 -5.46
CA ALA A 115 17.46 -16.26 -4.81
C ALA A 115 17.74 -17.44 -5.75
N VAL A 116 16.81 -17.76 -6.66
CA VAL A 116 17.00 -18.79 -7.69
C VAL A 116 18.07 -18.35 -8.69
N LEU A 117 17.98 -17.12 -9.22
CA LEU A 117 18.96 -16.57 -10.17
C LEU A 117 20.37 -16.52 -9.56
N ASN A 118 20.50 -16.07 -8.31
CA ASN A 118 21.80 -16.02 -7.61
C ASN A 118 22.40 -17.40 -7.36
N LYS A 119 21.57 -18.43 -7.09
CA LYS A 119 22.06 -19.81 -6.92
C LYS A 119 22.61 -20.40 -8.23
N GLN A 120 22.08 -19.98 -9.38
CA GLN A 120 22.52 -20.44 -10.70
C GLN A 120 23.82 -19.76 -11.17
N ASN A 121 24.19 -18.61 -10.60
CA ASN A 121 25.45 -17.90 -10.88
C ASN A 121 26.70 -18.54 -10.26
N LYS A 122 26.62 -19.78 -9.78
CA LYS A 122 27.82 -20.57 -9.48
C LYS A 122 28.45 -20.96 -10.81
N THR A 123 29.41 -20.14 -11.24
CA THR A 123 30.27 -20.42 -12.38
C THR A 123 30.83 -21.83 -12.25
N LEU A 124 30.32 -22.74 -13.10
CA LEU A 124 30.83 -24.10 -13.20
C LEU A 124 32.29 -24.13 -13.65
N TYR A 125 32.80 -23.00 -14.16
CA TYR A 125 34.14 -22.80 -14.68
C TYR A 125 34.77 -21.54 -14.08
N GLY A 126 36.03 -21.63 -13.63
CA GLY A 126 36.80 -20.44 -13.27
C GLY A 126 37.08 -19.54 -14.48
N PRO A 127 37.63 -18.33 -14.29
CA PRO A 127 38.06 -17.46 -15.40
C PRO A 127 39.06 -18.13 -16.36
N ASP A 128 39.77 -19.16 -15.90
CA ASP A 128 40.66 -20.01 -16.72
C ASP A 128 39.93 -21.18 -17.43
N GLY A 129 38.60 -21.23 -17.40
CA GLY A 129 37.80 -22.27 -18.06
C GLY A 129 37.88 -23.66 -17.42
N GLN A 130 38.42 -23.80 -16.21
CA GLN A 130 38.53 -25.09 -15.52
C GLN A 130 37.31 -25.37 -14.64
N SER A 131 36.70 -26.55 -14.84
CA SER A 131 35.58 -27.01 -14.03
C SER A 131 36.05 -27.47 -12.66
N ARG A 132 35.59 -26.83 -11.58
CA ARG A 132 35.77 -27.33 -10.19
C ARG A 132 34.74 -28.42 -9.87
N GLY A 133 34.64 -29.41 -10.76
CA GLY A 133 33.98 -30.69 -10.47
C GLY A 133 34.97 -31.56 -9.70
N GLY A 134 34.54 -32.07 -8.54
CA GLY A 134 35.34 -32.79 -7.55
C GLY A 134 36.55 -33.56 -8.07
N SER A 135 37.72 -33.22 -7.52
CA SER A 135 38.89 -34.11 -7.45
C SER A 135 38.53 -35.33 -6.59
N LEU A 136 37.78 -36.27 -7.16
CA LEU A 136 37.38 -37.52 -6.51
C LEU A 136 37.63 -38.77 -7.38
N LEU A 137 38.21 -38.63 -8.57
CA LEU A 137 38.58 -39.78 -9.42
C LEU A 137 40.03 -39.68 -9.88
N GLY A 138 40.93 -40.04 -8.97
CA GLY A 138 42.35 -40.23 -9.25
C GLY A 138 42.97 -41.33 -8.39
N ARG A 139 42.20 -42.37 -8.02
CA ARG A 139 42.80 -43.59 -7.47
C ARG A 139 43.47 -44.32 -8.63
N LYS A 140 44.79 -44.16 -8.77
CA LYS A 140 45.63 -44.97 -9.65
C LYS A 140 45.40 -46.46 -9.31
N ILE A 141 44.77 -47.18 -10.23
CA ILE A 141 44.86 -48.64 -10.35
C ILE A 141 45.98 -48.89 -11.35
N GLY A 142 46.99 -49.68 -10.99
CA GLY A 142 47.91 -50.28 -11.97
C GLY A 142 49.37 -50.37 -11.54
N VAL A 143 49.70 -51.59 -11.08
CA VAL A 143 50.99 -52.33 -11.02
C VAL A 143 52.16 -51.72 -10.27
#